data_AF-A0A533BBS0-F1
#
_entry.id   AF-A0A533BBS0-F1
#
_cell.length_a   1.000
_cell.length_b   1.000
_cell.length_c   1.000
_cell.angle_alpha   90.00
_cell.angle_beta   90.00
_cell.angle_gamma   90.00
#
_symmetry.space_group_name_H-M   'P 1'
#
loop_
_entity.id
_entity.type
_entity.pdbx_description
1 polymer ?
#
loop_
_entity_poly.entity_id
_entity_poly.type
_entity_poly.pdbx_seq_one_letter_code
_entity_poly.pdbx_strand_id
1 'polypeptide(L)'
;MYDPTLGRIQLPTQEATTDTKWLTSVLRHEYVHALLHDRLGASSNALPTWLNEGLAMQLAGDAWPELDQAMQGDVKVIPLNYLEGPWGALPTNAATLAYLEANSATHYMIERWGMARVDELLNAFKAKASVATALQNNLFVSYEQFHRQWLERFEQKRT
;
A
#
# COMPACT_ATOMS: atom_id res chain seq x y z
N MET A 1 13.99 -6.68 0.32
CA MET A 1 13.17 -5.50 0.60
C MET A 1 14.06 -4.30 0.84
N TYR A 2 13.54 -3.10 0.57
CA TYR A 2 14.21 -1.82 0.78
C TYR A 2 14.48 -1.61 2.27
N ASP A 3 15.73 -1.30 2.60
CA ASP A 3 16.20 -0.99 3.94
C ASP A 3 16.28 0.53 4.08
N PRO A 4 15.34 1.17 4.81
CA PRO A 4 15.33 2.62 4.99
C PRO A 4 16.48 3.13 5.88
N THR A 5 17.11 2.25 6.66
CA THR A 5 18.24 2.63 7.54
C THR A 5 19.53 2.73 6.75
N LEU A 6 19.75 1.77 5.84
CA LEU A 6 20.96 1.70 5.02
C LEU A 6 20.81 2.32 3.62
N GLY A 7 19.58 2.61 3.18
CA GLY A 7 19.28 3.08 1.84
C GLY A 7 19.54 2.02 0.76
N ARG A 8 19.37 0.73 1.07
CA ARG A 8 19.73 -0.40 0.19
C ARG A 8 18.50 -1.17 -0.26
N ILE A 9 18.43 -1.52 -1.54
CA ILE A 9 17.46 -2.50 -2.05
C ILE A 9 18.07 -3.90 -1.93
N GLN A 10 17.43 -4.79 -1.18
CA GLN A 10 17.83 -6.19 -1.04
C GLN A 10 16.94 -7.08 -1.90
N LEU A 11 17.52 -7.94 -2.73
CA LEU A 11 16.77 -8.80 -3.65
C LEU A 11 16.94 -10.28 -3.28
N PRO A 12 15.86 -11.08 -3.30
CA PRO A 12 15.98 -12.53 -3.14
C PRO A 12 16.71 -13.12 -4.35
N THR A 13 17.80 -13.84 -4.12
CA THR A 13 18.66 -14.34 -5.22
C THR A 13 18.15 -15.64 -5.85
N GLN A 14 17.33 -16.42 -5.16
CA GLN A 14 16.85 -17.73 -5.65
C GLN A 14 15.82 -17.57 -6.77
N GLU A 15 14.81 -16.72 -6.63
CA GLU A 15 13.83 -16.47 -7.71
C GLU A 15 14.32 -15.46 -8.76
N ALA A 16 15.23 -14.55 -8.40
CA ALA A 16 15.75 -13.51 -9.31
C ALA A 16 16.44 -14.09 -10.56
N THR A 17 17.01 -15.29 -10.46
CA THR A 17 17.72 -15.93 -11.59
C THR A 17 16.81 -16.77 -12.49
N THR A 18 15.57 -17.03 -12.09
CA THR A 18 14.65 -17.95 -12.77
C THR A 18 13.41 -17.27 -13.34
N ASP A 19 13.01 -16.09 -12.82
CA ASP A 19 11.90 -15.29 -13.36
C ASP A 19 12.24 -13.79 -13.42
N THR A 20 12.58 -13.32 -14.61
CA THR A 20 12.92 -11.91 -14.88
C THR A 20 11.72 -10.97 -14.76
N LYS A 21 10.49 -11.45 -15.03
CA LYS A 21 9.29 -10.61 -14.90
C LYS A 21 9.01 -10.35 -13.43
N TRP A 22 8.99 -11.41 -12.64
CA TRP A 22 8.88 -11.32 -11.19
C TRP A 22 9.96 -10.40 -10.59
N LEU A 23 11.22 -10.57 -11.00
CA LEU A 23 12.32 -9.73 -10.53
C LEU A 23 12.10 -8.24 -10.87
N THR A 24 11.57 -7.96 -12.06
CA THR A 24 11.25 -6.59 -12.48
C THR A 24 10.17 -5.98 -11.60
N SER A 25 9.10 -6.74 -11.30
CA SER A 25 8.01 -6.30 -10.42
C SER A 25 8.54 -5.96 -9.02
N VAL A 26 9.37 -6.85 -8.45
CA VAL A 26 10.00 -6.65 -7.14
C VAL A 26 10.89 -5.41 -7.17
N LEU A 27 11.76 -5.26 -8.16
CA LEU A 27 12.64 -4.09 -8.28
C LEU A 27 11.86 -2.77 -8.33
N ARG A 28 10.77 -2.72 -9.11
CA ARG A 28 9.92 -1.52 -9.20
C ARG A 28 9.22 -1.24 -7.88
N HIS A 29 8.70 -2.27 -7.22
CA HIS A 29 8.08 -2.15 -5.89
C HIS A 29 9.06 -1.57 -4.87
N GLU A 30 10.26 -2.14 -4.75
CA GLU A 30 11.28 -1.65 -3.83
C GLU A 30 11.79 -0.25 -4.19
N TYR A 31 11.81 0.10 -5.48
CA TYR A 31 12.14 1.44 -5.93
C TYR A 31 11.09 2.47 -5.49
N VAL A 32 9.81 2.13 -5.50
CA VAL A 32 8.75 3.01 -4.99
C VAL A 32 8.92 3.26 -3.49
N HIS A 33 9.24 2.23 -2.71
CA HIS A 33 9.58 2.39 -1.29
C HIS A 33 10.72 3.39 -1.07
N ALA A 34 11.78 3.27 -1.88
CA ALA A 34 12.92 4.20 -1.83
C ALA A 34 12.49 5.66 -2.14
N LEU A 35 11.66 5.86 -3.16
CA LEU A 35 11.15 7.19 -3.53
C LEU A 35 10.25 7.79 -2.46
N LEU A 36 9.35 6.99 -1.86
CA LEU A 36 8.48 7.44 -0.78
C LEU A 36 9.30 7.81 0.46
N HIS A 37 10.31 7.01 0.79
CA HIS A 37 11.24 7.30 1.88
C HIS A 37 11.99 8.62 1.65
N ASP A 38 12.60 8.82 0.47
CA ASP A 38 13.32 10.06 0.14
C ASP A 38 12.39 11.29 0.19
N ARG A 39 11.19 11.15 -0.38
CA ARG A 39 10.19 12.22 -0.38
C ARG A 39 9.78 12.65 1.03
N LEU A 40 9.54 11.69 1.92
CA LEU A 40 9.07 11.93 3.29
C LEU A 40 10.20 12.27 4.26
N GLY A 41 11.42 11.83 3.99
CA GLY A 41 12.60 12.03 4.83
C GLY A 41 12.38 11.57 6.27
N ALA A 42 12.69 12.44 7.23
CA ALA A 42 12.52 12.18 8.67
C ALA A 42 11.05 11.94 9.10
N SER A 43 10.08 12.17 8.21
CA SER A 43 8.66 11.90 8.43
C SER A 43 8.18 10.60 7.76
N SER A 44 9.07 9.71 7.29
CA SER A 44 8.70 8.45 6.63
C SER A 44 7.69 7.61 7.44
N ASN A 45 7.81 7.61 8.77
CA ASN A 45 6.95 6.85 9.67
C ASN A 45 5.53 7.42 9.82
N ALA A 46 5.24 8.59 9.23
CA ALA A 46 3.91 9.18 9.24
C ALA A 46 3.02 8.67 8.08
N LEU A 47 3.61 8.03 7.06
CA LEU A 47 2.86 7.35 6.01
C LEU A 47 2.37 6.00 6.56
N PRO A 48 1.05 5.72 6.60
CA PRO A 48 0.55 4.44 7.10
C PRO A 48 1.01 3.29 6.21
N THR A 49 1.36 2.15 6.81
CA THR A 49 1.91 0.98 6.09
C THR A 49 1.03 0.54 4.93
N TRP A 50 -0.29 0.48 5.10
CA TRP A 50 -1.21 0.10 4.02
C TRP A 50 -1.09 0.99 2.78
N LEU A 51 -0.85 2.30 2.95
CA LEU A 51 -0.73 3.21 1.80
C LEU A 51 0.68 3.12 1.20
N ASN A 52 1.70 2.91 2.03
CA ASN A 52 3.06 2.68 1.56
C ASN A 52 3.13 1.44 0.64
N GLU A 53 2.65 0.31 1.14
CA GLU A 53 2.61 -0.95 0.38
C GLU A 53 1.69 -0.84 -0.83
N GLY A 54 0.50 -0.27 -0.66
CA GLY A 54 -0.43 -0.12 -1.77
C GLY A 54 0.11 0.77 -2.89
N LEU A 55 0.84 1.85 -2.59
CA LEU A 55 1.50 2.67 -3.60
C LEU A 55 2.64 1.93 -4.28
N ALA A 56 3.46 1.19 -3.51
CA ALA A 56 4.51 0.36 -4.06
C ALA A 56 3.97 -0.69 -5.03
N MET A 57 2.82 -1.30 -4.74
CA MET A 57 2.16 -2.26 -5.62
C MET A 57 1.52 -1.60 -6.85
N GLN A 58 0.76 -0.52 -6.66
CA GLN A 58 0.08 0.17 -7.77
C GLN A 58 1.05 0.81 -8.76
N LEU A 59 2.17 1.34 -8.29
CA LEU A 59 3.16 2.03 -9.14
C LEU A 59 4.21 1.07 -9.73
N ALA A 60 4.34 -0.16 -9.21
CA ALA A 60 5.17 -1.19 -9.84
C ALA A 60 4.62 -1.65 -11.21
N GLY A 61 3.31 -1.50 -11.44
CA GLY A 61 2.66 -1.65 -12.75
C GLY A 61 2.40 -3.09 -13.19
N ASP A 62 2.84 -4.09 -12.42
CA ASP A 62 2.64 -5.51 -12.72
C ASP A 62 1.61 -6.12 -11.76
N ALA A 63 0.85 -7.11 -12.25
CA ALA A 63 -0.10 -7.86 -11.43
C ALA A 63 0.63 -8.76 -10.41
N TRP A 64 0.01 -8.98 -9.25
CA TRP A 64 0.52 -9.82 -8.17
C TRP A 64 -0.37 -11.08 -8.07
N PRO A 65 0.01 -12.20 -8.73
CA PRO A 65 -0.87 -13.37 -8.87
C PRO A 65 -1.34 -13.95 -7.53
N GLU A 66 -0.55 -13.81 -6.48
CA GLU A 66 -0.87 -14.26 -5.13
C GLU A 66 -2.08 -13.50 -4.55
N LEU A 67 -2.25 -12.23 -4.93
CA LEU A 67 -3.41 -11.43 -4.53
C LEU A 67 -4.68 -11.84 -5.29
N ASP A 68 -4.56 -12.19 -6.57
CA ASP A 68 -5.70 -12.64 -7.38
C ASP A 68 -6.31 -13.93 -6.79
N GLN A 69 -5.48 -14.82 -6.25
CA GLN A 69 -5.94 -16.01 -5.55
C GLN A 69 -6.64 -15.67 -4.22
N ALA A 70 -6.07 -14.73 -3.45
CA ALA A 70 -6.67 -14.27 -2.19
C ALA A 70 -8.01 -13.55 -2.40
N MET A 71 -8.27 -12.98 -3.59
CA MET A 71 -9.57 -12.40 -3.94
C MET A 71 -10.72 -13.41 -4.02
N GLN A 72 -10.45 -14.71 -4.17
CA GLN A 72 -11.47 -15.73 -4.42
C GLN A 72 -11.90 -16.52 -3.17
N GLY A 73 -11.17 -16.43 -2.05
CA GLY A 73 -11.49 -17.13 -0.79
C GLY A 73 -12.51 -16.39 0.08
N ASP A 74 -13.02 -17.00 1.16
CA ASP A 74 -13.81 -16.30 2.17
C ASP A 74 -12.90 -15.36 2.98
N VAL A 75 -13.07 -14.05 2.81
CA VAL A 75 -12.13 -13.04 3.33
C VAL A 75 -12.83 -12.18 4.38
N LYS A 76 -12.32 -12.24 5.61
CA LYS A 76 -12.70 -11.30 6.67
C LYS A 76 -11.79 -10.09 6.62
N VAL A 77 -12.31 -8.98 6.08
CA VAL A 77 -11.54 -7.74 5.90
C VAL A 77 -10.99 -7.19 7.22
N ILE A 78 -9.76 -6.66 7.17
CA ILE A 78 -9.10 -5.97 8.26
C ILE A 78 -9.42 -4.46 8.13
N PRO A 79 -9.93 -3.81 9.19
CA PRO A 79 -10.09 -2.36 9.15
C PRO A 79 -8.76 -1.65 8.87
N LEU A 80 -8.73 -0.73 7.89
CA LEU A 80 -7.48 -0.10 7.42
C LEU A 80 -6.71 0.63 8.53
N ASN A 81 -7.41 1.15 9.55
CA ASN A 81 -6.79 1.79 10.71
C ASN A 81 -5.95 0.80 11.54
N TYR A 82 -6.23 -0.50 11.48
CA TYR A 82 -5.36 -1.54 12.07
C TYR A 82 -4.16 -1.90 11.18
N LEU A 83 -4.14 -1.43 9.92
CA LEU A 83 -3.05 -1.66 8.97
C LEU A 83 -2.11 -0.45 8.84
N GLU A 84 -2.20 0.55 9.72
CA GLU A 84 -1.26 1.68 9.74
C GLU A 84 0.12 1.31 10.30
N GLY A 85 0.17 0.31 11.19
CA GLY A 85 1.37 -0.12 11.90
C GLY A 85 2.19 -1.18 11.14
N PRO A 86 3.27 -1.70 11.75
CA PRO A 86 4.14 -2.70 11.14
C PRO A 86 3.45 -4.06 11.01
N TRP A 87 3.69 -4.76 9.90
CA TRP A 87 3.06 -6.06 9.60
C TRP A 87 3.95 -7.27 9.92
N GLY A 88 5.19 -7.07 10.38
CA GLY A 88 6.15 -8.16 10.60
C GLY A 88 5.74 -9.22 11.63
N ALA A 89 4.75 -8.94 12.47
CA ALA A 89 4.20 -9.89 13.44
C ALA A 89 2.88 -10.54 12.99
N LEU A 90 2.35 -10.18 11.82
CA LEU A 90 1.11 -10.78 11.31
C LEU A 90 1.35 -12.23 10.88
N PRO A 91 0.41 -13.15 11.18
CA PRO A 91 0.39 -14.47 10.56
C PRO A 91 0.38 -14.36 9.03
N THR A 92 0.97 -15.32 8.32
CA THR A 92 1.13 -15.27 6.85
C THR A 92 -0.17 -14.96 6.11
N ASN A 93 -1.28 -15.61 6.48
CA ASN A 93 -2.58 -15.37 5.86
C ASN A 93 -3.10 -13.94 6.11
N ALA A 94 -2.88 -13.39 7.31
CA ALA A 94 -3.24 -12.02 7.63
C ALA A 94 -2.35 -11.00 6.90
N ALA A 95 -1.06 -11.32 6.72
CA ALA A 95 -0.15 -10.50 5.94
C ALA A 95 -0.56 -10.46 4.45
N THR A 96 -0.84 -11.61 3.84
CA THR A 96 -1.35 -11.67 2.45
C THR A 96 -2.62 -10.83 2.29
N LEU A 97 -3.54 -10.91 3.27
CA LEU A 97 -4.74 -10.09 3.26
C LEU A 97 -4.45 -8.59 3.41
N ALA A 98 -3.52 -8.21 4.28
CA ALA A 98 -3.11 -6.81 4.44
C ALA A 98 -2.57 -6.22 3.13
N TYR A 99 -1.73 -6.96 2.39
CA TYR A 99 -1.27 -6.53 1.06
C TYR A 99 -2.41 -6.44 0.04
N LEU A 100 -3.34 -7.40 0.03
CA LEU A 100 -4.52 -7.36 -0.84
C LEU A 100 -5.35 -6.10 -0.60
N GLU A 101 -5.64 -5.81 0.66
CA GLU A 101 -6.46 -4.67 1.07
C GLU A 101 -5.75 -3.35 0.80
N ALA A 102 -4.46 -3.25 1.12
CA ALA A 102 -3.62 -2.09 0.83
C ALA A 102 -3.58 -1.75 -0.65
N ASN A 103 -3.34 -2.75 -1.50
CA ASN A 103 -3.32 -2.61 -2.94
C ASN A 103 -4.69 -2.14 -3.47
N SER A 104 -5.76 -2.80 -3.02
CA SER A 104 -7.14 -2.47 -3.40
C SER A 104 -7.57 -1.07 -2.95
N ALA A 105 -7.29 -0.69 -1.69
CA ALA A 105 -7.64 0.59 -1.12
C ALA A 105 -6.88 1.74 -1.79
N THR A 106 -5.61 1.51 -2.10
CA THR A 106 -4.79 2.49 -2.83
C THR A 106 -5.25 2.62 -4.27
N HIS A 107 -5.57 1.51 -4.94
CA HIS A 107 -6.17 1.55 -6.27
C HIS A 107 -7.47 2.38 -6.29
N TYR A 108 -8.36 2.11 -5.33
CA TYR A 108 -9.60 2.87 -5.17
C TYR A 108 -9.35 4.36 -4.92
N MET A 109 -8.36 4.69 -4.08
CA MET A 109 -7.97 6.06 -3.82
C MET A 109 -7.51 6.77 -5.11
N ILE A 110 -6.66 6.10 -5.90
CA ILE A 110 -6.15 6.63 -7.16
C ILE A 110 -7.29 6.75 -8.20
N GLU A 111 -8.15 5.75 -8.33
CA GLU A 111 -9.30 5.74 -9.25
C GLU A 111 -10.26 6.91 -8.96
N ARG A 112 -10.54 7.16 -7.69
CA ARG A 112 -11.55 8.14 -7.28
C ARG A 112 -11.04 9.58 -7.18
N TRP A 113 -9.82 9.78 -6.71
CA TRP A 113 -9.27 11.12 -6.45
C TRP A 113 -8.07 11.49 -7.32
N GLY A 114 -7.46 10.52 -8.00
CA GLY A 114 -6.29 10.72 -8.86
C GLY A 114 -4.98 10.94 -8.09
N MET A 115 -3.87 10.80 -8.82
CA MET A 115 -2.53 10.94 -8.24
C MET A 115 -2.22 12.33 -7.69
N ALA A 116 -2.87 13.38 -8.19
CA ALA A 116 -2.70 14.73 -7.65
C ALA A 116 -3.13 14.83 -6.18
N ARG A 117 -4.23 14.18 -5.81
CA ARG A 117 -4.69 14.13 -4.41
C ARG A 117 -3.84 13.21 -3.55
N VAL A 118 -3.30 12.13 -4.13
CA VAL A 118 -2.29 11.30 -3.44
C VAL A 118 -1.04 12.12 -3.13
N ASP A 119 -0.59 12.97 -4.04
CA ASP A 119 0.55 13.87 -3.81
C ASP A 119 0.30 14.83 -2.63
N GLU A 120 -0.89 15.42 -2.54
CA GLU A 120 -1.32 16.25 -1.42
C GLU A 120 -1.33 15.48 -0.09
N LEU A 121 -1.79 14.21 -0.10
CA LEU A 121 -1.72 13.35 1.08
C LEU A 121 -0.27 13.08 1.51
N LEU A 122 0.63 12.79 0.56
CA LEU A 122 2.06 12.62 0.86
C LEU A 122 2.67 13.89 1.47
N ASN A 123 2.24 15.08 1.04
CA ASN A 123 2.65 16.34 1.65
C ASN A 123 2.09 16.50 3.08
N ALA A 124 0.85 16.08 3.32
CA ALA A 124 0.26 16.06 4.65
C ALA A 124 1.00 15.09 5.60
N PHE A 125 1.36 13.90 5.13
CA PHE A 125 2.16 12.94 5.91
C PHE A 125 3.58 13.43 6.15
N LYS A 126 4.21 14.12 5.18
CA LYS A 126 5.50 14.79 5.39
C LYS A 126 5.42 15.82 6.52
N ALA A 127 4.29 16.51 6.63
CA ALA A 127 3.96 17.42 7.73
C ALA A 127 3.46 16.72 9.02
N LYS A 128 3.54 15.38 9.08
CA LYS A 128 3.15 14.53 10.22
C LYS A 128 1.66 14.59 10.58
N ALA A 129 0.79 14.88 9.61
CA ALA A 129 -0.65 14.75 9.81
C ALA A 129 -1.03 13.28 10.07
N SER A 130 -2.02 13.06 10.94
CA SER A 130 -2.63 11.73 11.08
C SER A 130 -3.38 11.33 9.79
N VAL A 131 -3.60 10.04 9.56
CA VAL A 131 -4.37 9.55 8.41
C VAL A 131 -5.76 10.17 8.36
N ALA A 132 -6.46 10.19 9.49
CA ALA A 132 -7.78 10.81 9.59
C ALA A 132 -7.77 12.30 9.21
N THR A 133 -6.80 13.06 9.70
CA THR A 133 -6.63 14.48 9.36
C THR A 133 -6.28 14.67 7.87
N ALA A 134 -5.38 13.86 7.34
CA ALA A 134 -4.95 13.94 5.95
C ALA A 134 -6.12 13.66 4.99
N LEU A 135 -6.90 12.60 5.23
CA LEU A 135 -8.08 12.26 4.42
C LEU A 135 -9.15 13.35 4.53
N GLN A 136 -9.45 13.83 5.73
CA GLN A 136 -10.46 14.86 5.94
C GLN A 136 -10.13 16.17 5.21
N ASN A 137 -8.87 16.60 5.27
CA ASN A 137 -8.45 17.90 4.71
C ASN A 137 -8.21 17.87 3.19
N ASN A 138 -7.76 16.74 2.65
CA ASN A 138 -7.36 16.66 1.23
C ASN A 138 -8.39 15.91 0.36
N LEU A 139 -9.10 14.93 0.93
CA LEU A 139 -10.11 14.15 0.21
C LEU A 139 -11.56 14.50 0.59
N PHE A 140 -11.74 15.34 1.62
CA PHE A 140 -13.04 15.76 2.15
C PHE A 140 -13.93 14.59 2.61
N VAL A 141 -13.30 13.50 3.07
CA VAL A 141 -13.97 12.33 3.65
C VAL A 141 -13.33 11.96 4.98
N SER A 142 -14.14 11.51 5.93
CA SER A 142 -13.59 10.92 7.15
C SER A 142 -12.92 9.58 6.85
N TYR A 143 -12.05 9.12 7.75
CA TYR A 143 -11.38 7.84 7.55
C TYR A 143 -12.39 6.67 7.52
N GLU A 144 -13.40 6.72 8.39
CA GLU A 144 -14.50 5.74 8.38
C GLU A 144 -15.27 5.76 7.05
N GLN A 145 -15.56 6.95 6.52
CA GLN A 145 -16.23 7.08 5.22
C GLN A 145 -15.37 6.52 4.09
N PHE A 146 -14.07 6.81 4.08
CA PHE A 146 -13.14 6.25 3.12
C PHE A 146 -13.14 4.71 3.18
N HIS A 147 -12.96 4.15 4.38
CA HIS A 147 -12.93 2.70 4.58
C HIS A 147 -14.23 2.03 4.10
N ARG A 148 -15.38 2.55 4.50
CA ARG A 148 -16.68 2.01 4.09
C ARG A 148 -16.89 2.06 2.57
N GLN A 149 -16.62 3.21 1.95
CA GLN A 149 -16.84 3.37 0.50
C GLN A 149 -15.87 2.51 -0.33
N TRP A 150 -14.64 2.33 0.15
CA TRP A 150 -13.70 1.38 -0.44
C TRP A 150 -14.19 -0.06 -0.27
N LEU A 151 -14.63 -0.45 0.93
CA LEU A 151 -15.10 -1.80 1.22
C LEU A 151 -16.29 -2.19 0.34
N GLU A 152 -17.28 -1.30 0.19
CA GLU A 152 -18.40 -1.52 -0.73
C GLU A 152 -17.92 -1.79 -2.17
N ARG A 153 -16.91 -1.06 -2.64
CA ARG A 153 -16.32 -1.26 -3.98
C ARG A 153 -15.52 -2.56 -4.07
N PHE A 154 -14.82 -2.94 -2.99
CA PHE A 154 -14.03 -4.16 -2.92
C PHE A 154 -14.93 -5.41 -2.96
N GLU A 155 -16.04 -5.41 -2.22
CA GLU A 155 -17.01 -6.50 -2.20
C GLU A 155 -17.73 -6.66 -3.56
N GLN A 156 -18.09 -5.54 -4.21
CA GLN A 156 -18.67 -5.55 -5.56
C GLN A 156 -17.75 -6.19 -6.60
N LYS A 157 -16.43 -5.99 -6.51
CA LYS A 157 -15.45 -6.59 -7.45
C LYS A 157 -15.25 -8.10 -7.19
N ARG A 158 -15.71 -8.62 -6.05
CA ARG A 158 -15.59 -10.03 -5.66
C ARG A 158 -16.85 -10.86 -5.97
N THR A 159 -17.94 -10.20 -6.39
CA THR A 159 -19.21 -10.83 -6.80
C THR A 159 -19.25 -10.94 -8.31
#